data_AF-A0A7S3DUU4-F1
#
_entry.id   AF-A0A7S3DUU4-F1
#
_cell.length_a   1.000
_cell.length_b   1.000
_cell.length_c   1.000
_cell.angle_alpha   90.00
_cell.angle_beta   90.00
_cell.angle_gamma   90.00
#
_symmetry.space_group_name_H-M   'P 1'
#
loop_
_entity.id
_entity.type
_entity.pdbx_description
1 polymer ?
#
loop_
_entity_poly.entity_id
_entity_poly.type
_entity_poly.pdbx_seq_one_letter_code
_entity_poly.pdbx_strand_id
1 'polypeptide(L)'
;QIAGALGTVALAGSSPAMAATAQATKKTADILQTVRDSKRVVGGVFAMGALAGLLGSKLTSSKVTSTRAVSDKITKVYPGAVPNKQLVNQVSGVLQTKYGFGPDSLVATSLCCGEVSRVLEQDFSNVYTDNFSMGGLAGFPFVGTVGFGAMASHIPDGGSCLVVYGPHVGVDSQGVVGTTERRGRVNGGACCGSAIAAYGQ
;
A
#
# COMPACT_ATOMS: atom_id res chain seq x y z
N GLN A 1 -12.97 19.35 12.81
CA GLN A 1 -12.89 18.11 13.61
C GLN A 1 -12.91 16.92 12.67
N ILE A 2 -11.96 16.02 12.88
CA ILE A 2 -11.38 15.14 11.85
C ILE A 2 -12.25 13.89 11.63
N ALA A 3 -12.68 13.65 10.40
CA ALA A 3 -13.17 12.34 9.95
C ALA A 3 -12.04 11.69 9.16
N GLY A 4 -11.26 10.85 9.83
CA GLY A 4 -10.18 10.09 9.19
C GLY A 4 -10.74 9.17 8.13
N ALA A 5 -10.29 9.35 6.89
CA ALA A 5 -10.43 8.33 5.87
C ALA A 5 -9.55 7.16 6.29
N LEU A 6 -10.17 6.10 6.81
CA LEU A 6 -9.55 4.79 7.01
C LEU A 6 -9.30 4.19 5.62
N GLY A 7 -8.22 4.60 4.97
CA GLY A 7 -7.69 3.90 3.80
C GLY A 7 -7.17 2.55 4.27
N THR A 8 -7.89 1.48 3.98
CA THR A 8 -7.41 0.11 4.17
C THR A 8 -6.77 -0.31 2.85
N VAL A 9 -5.46 -0.47 2.83
CA VAL A 9 -4.76 -1.00 1.65
C VAL A 9 -5.02 -2.49 1.56
N ALA A 10 -5.89 -2.86 0.63
CA ALA A 10 -6.19 -4.24 0.30
C ALA A 10 -5.21 -4.77 -0.75
N LEU A 11 -4.38 -5.74 -0.37
CA LEU A 11 -3.55 -6.51 -1.28
C LEU A 11 -4.37 -7.72 -1.78
N ALA A 12 -4.95 -7.62 -2.97
CA ALA A 12 -5.64 -8.74 -3.62
C ALA A 12 -4.71 -9.54 -4.54
N GLY A 13 -4.63 -10.84 -4.29
CA GLY A 13 -4.19 -11.84 -5.25
C GLY A 13 -5.37 -12.44 -6.03
N SER A 14 -5.11 -12.64 -7.33
CA SER A 14 -5.71 -13.57 -8.31
C SER A 14 -7.21 -13.46 -8.71
N SER A 15 -7.46 -12.91 -9.93
CA SER A 15 -8.17 -13.53 -11.08
C SER A 15 -8.33 -12.50 -12.25
N PRO A 16 -8.87 -12.86 -13.41
CA PRO A 16 -8.24 -13.40 -14.63
C PRO A 16 -7.70 -12.33 -15.61
N ALA A 17 -7.10 -11.22 -15.14
CA ALA A 17 -6.46 -10.22 -16.02
C ALA A 17 -5.04 -10.63 -16.51
N MET A 18 -4.78 -11.94 -16.69
CA MET A 18 -3.43 -12.52 -16.77
C MET A 18 -2.77 -12.56 -18.15
N ALA A 19 -3.31 -11.91 -19.19
CA ALA A 19 -2.63 -11.86 -20.49
C ALA A 19 -1.67 -10.66 -20.61
N ALA A 20 -2.07 -9.48 -20.14
CA ALA A 20 -1.22 -8.28 -20.12
C ALA A 20 -0.20 -8.30 -18.95
N THR A 21 -0.53 -9.00 -17.85
CA THR A 21 0.38 -9.19 -16.70
C THR A 21 1.51 -10.18 -17.00
N ALA A 22 1.37 -11.08 -17.99
CA ALA A 22 2.36 -12.10 -18.34
C ALA A 22 3.62 -11.51 -19.03
N GLN A 23 3.46 -10.46 -19.84
CA GLN A 23 4.61 -9.75 -20.45
C GLN A 23 5.33 -8.87 -19.44
N ALA A 24 4.62 -8.29 -18.46
CA ALA A 24 5.22 -7.54 -17.36
C ALA A 24 5.98 -8.47 -16.38
N THR A 25 5.45 -9.66 -16.08
CA THR A 25 6.13 -10.65 -15.22
C THR A 25 7.41 -11.21 -15.84
N LYS A 26 7.50 -11.32 -17.17
CA LYS A 26 8.75 -11.73 -17.84
C LYS A 26 9.86 -10.68 -17.63
N LYS A 27 9.53 -9.39 -17.73
CA LYS A 27 10.48 -8.28 -17.45
C LYS A 27 10.82 -8.16 -15.96
N THR A 28 9.87 -8.47 -15.06
CA THR A 28 10.11 -8.52 -13.60
C THR A 28 10.99 -9.72 -13.20
N ALA A 29 10.89 -10.86 -13.90
CA ALA A 29 11.76 -12.02 -13.68
C ALA A 29 13.22 -11.73 -14.06
N ASP A 30 13.47 -10.99 -15.15
CA ASP A 30 14.82 -10.56 -15.54
C ASP A 30 15.43 -9.55 -14.55
N ILE A 31 14.59 -8.70 -13.95
CA ILE A 31 15.00 -7.79 -12.86
C ILE A 31 15.29 -8.58 -11.58
N LEU A 32 14.49 -9.59 -11.24
CA LEU A 32 14.74 -10.49 -10.10
C LEU A 32 16.01 -11.32 -10.25
N GLN A 33 16.38 -11.70 -11.48
CA GLN A 33 17.65 -12.38 -11.78
C GLN A 33 18.83 -11.43 -11.54
N THR A 34 18.73 -10.17 -11.98
CA THR A 34 19.76 -9.13 -11.78
C THR A 34 19.91 -8.74 -10.30
N VAL A 35 18.81 -8.77 -9.53
CA VAL A 35 18.80 -8.49 -8.08
C VAL A 35 19.39 -9.65 -7.27
N ARG A 36 19.29 -10.90 -7.74
CA ARG A 36 19.87 -12.08 -7.08
C ARG A 36 21.41 -12.07 -7.07
N ASP A 37 22.03 -11.44 -8.06
CA ASP A 37 23.49 -11.34 -8.19
C ASP A 37 24.10 -10.23 -7.32
N SER A 38 23.27 -9.35 -6.74
CA SER A 38 23.69 -8.32 -5.79
C SER A 38 23.32 -8.75 -4.37
N LYS A 39 24.30 -9.20 -3.58
CA LYS A 39 24.15 -9.72 -2.19
C LYS A 39 23.58 -8.72 -1.14
N ARG A 40 22.70 -7.78 -1.49
CA ARG A 40 22.23 -6.69 -0.59
C ARG A 40 20.73 -6.33 -0.64
N VAL A 41 19.86 -7.17 -1.23
CA VAL A 41 18.40 -6.93 -1.17
C VAL A 41 17.68 -8.20 -0.74
N VAL A 42 17.21 -8.25 0.50
CA VAL A 42 16.42 -9.37 1.04
C VAL A 42 15.17 -8.82 1.71
N GLY A 43 14.01 -9.01 1.07
CA GLY A 43 12.72 -8.85 1.72
C GLY A 43 11.64 -8.18 0.87
N GLY A 44 10.92 -8.97 0.07
CA GLY A 44 9.57 -8.64 -0.36
C GLY A 44 8.60 -9.58 0.35
N VAL A 45 7.86 -9.10 1.35
CA VAL A 45 6.92 -9.94 2.11
C VAL A 45 5.49 -9.68 1.64
N PHE A 46 4.88 -10.70 1.05
CA PHE A 46 3.43 -10.86 0.92
C PHE A 46 2.86 -11.29 2.29
N ALA A 47 2.05 -10.45 2.92
CA ALA A 47 1.48 -10.75 4.24
C ALA A 47 0.12 -11.47 4.11
N MET A 48 0.09 -12.74 4.50
CA MET A 48 -1.11 -13.53 4.80
C MET A 48 -1.43 -13.39 6.30
N GLY A 49 -2.69 -13.13 6.66
CA GLY A 49 -3.11 -12.81 8.04
C GLY A 49 -3.47 -14.00 8.92
N ALA A 50 -3.53 -13.76 10.25
CA ALA A 50 -4.31 -14.53 11.22
C ALA A 50 -4.57 -13.76 12.54
N LEU A 51 -5.88 -13.61 12.84
CA LEU A 51 -6.61 -13.81 14.11
C LEU A 51 -6.59 -12.80 15.31
N ALA A 52 -7.78 -12.17 15.50
CA ALA A 52 -8.62 -11.86 16.70
C ALA A 52 -8.00 -11.40 18.05
N GLY A 53 -8.63 -10.55 18.89
CA GLY A 53 -9.97 -9.96 18.95
C GLY A 53 -10.21 -9.21 20.29
N LEU A 54 -11.43 -8.65 20.43
CA LEU A 54 -12.13 -8.14 21.64
C LEU A 54 -11.64 -6.83 22.32
N LEU A 55 -12.41 -5.73 22.19
CA LEU A 55 -13.26 -5.17 23.27
C LEU A 55 -14.04 -3.93 22.75
N GLY A 56 -15.33 -3.85 23.05
CA GLY A 56 -16.24 -2.83 22.52
C GLY A 56 -16.36 -1.56 23.35
N SER A 57 -16.92 -0.51 22.73
CA SER A 57 -17.76 0.49 23.41
C SER A 57 -18.60 1.27 22.38
N LYS A 58 -19.81 1.65 22.82
CA LYS A 58 -20.91 2.24 22.04
C LYS A 58 -20.51 3.57 21.40
N LEU A 59 -20.56 3.65 20.08
CA LEU A 59 -20.53 4.89 19.30
C LEU A 59 -21.76 4.95 18.38
N THR A 60 -22.21 6.15 18.10
CA THR A 60 -23.53 6.53 17.59
C THR A 60 -23.97 5.83 16.29
N SER A 61 -25.21 5.33 16.29
CA SER A 61 -25.78 4.31 15.39
C SER A 61 -25.90 4.68 13.91
N SER A 62 -25.59 5.90 13.48
CA SER A 62 -25.67 6.32 12.07
C SER A 62 -24.31 6.43 11.40
N LYS A 63 -23.28 6.89 12.13
CA LYS A 63 -21.89 6.90 11.63
C LYS A 63 -21.23 5.52 11.77
N VAL A 64 -21.56 4.79 12.84
CA VAL A 64 -21.04 3.44 13.09
C VAL A 64 -21.60 2.40 12.11
N THR A 65 -22.84 2.57 11.64
CA THR A 65 -23.44 1.66 10.65
C THR A 65 -22.76 1.76 9.29
N SER A 66 -22.42 2.98 8.84
CA SER A 66 -21.68 3.18 7.58
C SER A 66 -20.26 2.61 7.67
N THR A 67 -19.52 2.86 8.75
CA THR A 67 -18.15 2.32 8.89
C THR A 67 -18.12 0.78 8.97
N ARG A 68 -19.12 0.16 9.63
CA ARG A 68 -19.23 -1.31 9.68
C ARG A 68 -19.53 -1.90 8.31
N ALA A 69 -20.48 -1.32 7.57
CA ALA A 69 -20.82 -1.77 6.22
C ALA A 69 -19.61 -1.71 5.26
N VAL A 70 -18.79 -0.65 5.35
CA VAL A 70 -17.54 -0.54 4.58
C VAL A 70 -16.53 -1.60 5.00
N SER A 71 -16.30 -1.78 6.30
CA SER A 71 -15.36 -2.80 6.82
C SER A 71 -15.76 -4.22 6.41
N ASP A 72 -17.06 -4.53 6.46
CA ASP A 72 -17.60 -5.83 6.05
C ASP A 72 -17.42 -6.05 4.54
N LYS A 73 -17.66 -5.00 3.73
CA LYS A 73 -17.40 -5.05 2.29
C LYS A 73 -15.93 -5.28 1.99
N ILE A 74 -15.03 -4.53 2.64
CA ILE A 74 -13.58 -4.68 2.47
C ILE A 74 -13.16 -6.11 2.81
N THR A 75 -13.58 -6.64 3.96
CA THR A 75 -13.21 -7.99 4.40
C THR A 75 -13.76 -9.06 3.45
N LYS A 76 -14.94 -8.84 2.86
CA LYS A 76 -15.55 -9.75 1.89
C LYS A 76 -14.81 -9.75 0.55
N VAL A 77 -14.44 -8.58 0.02
CA VAL A 77 -13.78 -8.44 -1.28
C VAL A 77 -12.28 -8.73 -1.18
N TYR A 78 -11.68 -8.40 -0.03
CA TYR A 78 -10.26 -8.51 0.27
C TYR A 78 -10.03 -9.23 1.60
N PRO A 79 -10.22 -10.57 1.63
CA PRO A 79 -9.96 -11.35 2.82
C PRO A 79 -8.50 -11.17 3.28
N GLY A 80 -8.33 -10.77 4.54
CA GLY A 80 -6.99 -10.51 5.11
C GLY A 80 -6.50 -9.06 4.97
N ALA A 81 -7.31 -8.15 4.41
CA ALA A 81 -7.00 -6.72 4.47
C ALA A 81 -6.84 -6.25 5.92
N VAL A 82 -5.81 -5.45 6.18
CA VAL A 82 -5.49 -4.92 7.50
C VAL A 82 -5.46 -3.39 7.49
N PRO A 83 -5.84 -2.71 8.58
CA PRO A 83 -5.69 -1.26 8.70
C PRO A 83 -4.21 -0.84 8.63
N ASN A 84 -3.91 0.35 8.11
CA ASN A 84 -2.54 0.85 8.00
C ASN A 84 -1.74 0.76 9.30
N LYS A 85 -2.33 1.19 10.43
CA LYS A 85 -1.65 1.12 11.74
C LYS A 85 -1.21 -0.30 12.09
N GLN A 86 -2.05 -1.30 11.78
CA GLN A 86 -1.71 -2.70 12.01
C GLN A 86 -0.60 -3.14 11.05
N LEU A 87 -0.71 -2.81 9.77
CA LEU A 87 0.31 -3.11 8.76
C LEU A 87 1.69 -2.54 9.17
N VAL A 88 1.75 -1.25 9.48
CA VAL A 88 2.98 -0.56 9.85
C VAL A 88 3.59 -1.18 11.10
N ASN A 89 2.79 -1.42 12.14
CA ASN A 89 3.29 -2.04 13.39
C ASN A 89 3.82 -3.46 13.17
N GLN A 90 3.14 -4.26 12.34
CA GLN A 90 3.59 -5.62 12.04
C GLN A 90 4.89 -5.61 11.23
N VAL A 91 4.97 -4.77 10.20
CA VAL A 91 6.15 -4.65 9.34
C VAL A 91 7.33 -4.13 10.15
N SER A 92 7.18 -3.02 10.87
CA SER A 92 8.28 -2.44 11.66
C SER A 92 8.75 -3.39 12.76
N GLY A 93 7.83 -4.04 13.49
CA GLY A 93 8.18 -4.99 14.54
C GLY A 93 8.96 -6.19 14.02
N VAL A 94 8.56 -6.77 12.89
CA VAL A 94 9.28 -7.90 12.27
C VAL A 94 10.65 -7.45 11.75
N LEU A 95 10.72 -6.33 11.05
CA LEU A 95 11.97 -5.85 10.45
C LEU A 95 12.99 -5.44 11.50
N GLN A 96 12.55 -4.78 12.58
CA GLN A 96 13.40 -4.43 13.71
C GLN A 96 13.94 -5.69 14.39
N THR A 97 13.07 -6.64 14.74
CA THR A 97 13.47 -7.83 15.50
C THR A 97 14.39 -8.77 14.71
N LYS A 98 14.15 -8.93 13.40
CA LYS A 98 14.86 -9.93 12.59
C LYS A 98 16.03 -9.38 11.80
N TYR A 99 15.97 -8.10 11.41
CA TYR A 99 16.90 -7.50 10.45
C TYR A 99 17.51 -6.18 10.94
N GLY A 100 17.19 -5.74 12.15
CA GLY A 100 17.78 -4.54 12.75
C GLY A 100 17.32 -3.23 12.13
N PHE A 101 16.16 -3.20 11.45
CA PHE A 101 15.61 -1.95 10.91
C PHE A 101 15.33 -0.95 12.04
N GLY A 102 15.59 0.32 11.75
CA GLY A 102 15.49 1.41 12.72
C GLY A 102 15.52 2.79 12.06
N PRO A 103 15.87 3.85 12.81
CA PRO A 103 15.93 5.23 12.29
C PRO A 103 16.94 5.45 11.16
N ASP A 104 17.89 4.53 10.99
CA ASP A 104 18.88 4.46 9.91
C ASP A 104 18.37 3.70 8.67
N SER A 105 17.11 3.29 8.67
CA SER A 105 16.49 2.62 7.53
C SER A 105 15.71 3.60 6.67
N LEU A 106 15.91 3.55 5.35
CA LEU A 106 15.19 4.37 4.39
C LEU A 106 13.92 3.66 3.92
N VAL A 107 12.78 4.35 3.94
CA VAL A 107 11.56 3.85 3.30
C VAL A 107 11.45 4.43 1.90
N ALA A 108 11.18 3.57 0.91
CA ALA A 108 10.85 3.98 -0.44
C ALA A 108 9.44 3.52 -0.79
N THR A 109 8.62 4.38 -1.38
CA THR A 109 7.22 4.06 -1.70
C THR A 109 6.96 4.11 -3.19
N SER A 110 6.32 3.06 -3.73
CA SER A 110 5.78 3.06 -5.09
C SER A 110 4.27 2.91 -5.06
N LEU A 111 3.61 4.05 -4.83
CA LEU A 111 2.16 4.17 -4.70
C LEU A 111 1.60 5.15 -5.72
N CYS A 112 0.28 5.13 -5.88
CA CYS A 112 -0.39 6.01 -6.84
C CYS A 112 -0.21 7.49 -6.48
N CYS A 113 -0.06 8.35 -7.48
CA CYS A 113 -0.01 9.80 -7.29
C CYS A 113 -1.28 10.41 -6.68
N GLY A 114 -2.40 9.67 -6.65
CA GLY A 114 -3.62 10.07 -5.94
C GLY A 114 -3.34 10.41 -4.47
N GLU A 115 -3.91 11.50 -3.98
CA GLU A 115 -3.72 12.07 -2.65
C GLU A 115 -4.13 11.11 -1.52
N VAL A 116 -5.06 10.20 -1.80
CA VAL A 116 -5.51 9.18 -0.83
C VAL A 116 -4.39 8.21 -0.41
N SER A 117 -3.35 8.04 -1.25
CA SER A 117 -2.22 7.16 -0.94
C SER A 117 -1.24 7.77 0.08
N ARG A 118 -1.28 9.10 0.28
CA ARG A 118 -0.36 9.83 1.17
C ARG A 118 -0.46 9.38 2.63
N VAL A 119 -1.63 8.86 3.03
CA VAL A 119 -1.86 8.40 4.42
C VAL A 119 -0.92 7.25 4.78
N LEU A 120 -0.75 6.26 3.89
CA LEU A 120 0.15 5.13 4.16
C LEU A 120 1.61 5.58 4.16
N GLU A 121 1.99 6.50 3.28
CA GLU A 121 3.34 7.08 3.27
C GLU A 121 3.63 7.76 4.61
N GLN A 122 2.71 8.61 5.09
CA GLN A 122 2.85 9.28 6.39
C GLN A 122 2.92 8.28 7.55
N ASP A 123 2.12 7.21 7.53
CA ASP A 123 2.13 6.20 8.59
C ASP A 123 3.50 5.49 8.69
N PHE A 124 4.16 5.23 7.55
CA PHE A 124 5.54 4.70 7.54
C PHE A 124 6.58 5.75 7.92
N SER A 125 6.47 6.99 7.42
CA SER A 125 7.41 8.08 7.77
C SER A 125 7.38 8.42 9.26
N ASN A 126 6.25 8.21 9.94
CA ASN A 126 6.15 8.39 11.39
C ASN A 126 6.94 7.34 12.20
N VAL A 127 7.30 6.21 11.60
CA VAL A 127 8.09 5.14 12.23
C VAL A 127 9.56 5.20 11.81
N TYR A 128 9.81 5.62 10.57
CA TYR A 128 11.14 5.72 9.97
C TYR A 128 11.50 7.19 9.70
N THR A 129 11.97 7.48 8.49
CA THR A 129 12.30 8.82 7.98
C THR A 129 11.37 9.19 6.83
N ASP A 130 11.55 10.37 6.25
CA ASP A 130 10.85 10.76 5.02
C ASP A 130 11.06 9.75 3.89
N ASN A 131 10.00 9.54 3.11
CA ASN A 131 9.95 8.49 2.10
C ASN A 131 10.58 8.91 0.75
N PHE A 132 11.33 7.99 0.13
CA PHE A 132 11.74 8.14 -1.27
C PHE A 132 10.57 7.75 -2.19
N SER A 133 10.00 8.71 -2.93
CA SER A 133 8.86 8.48 -3.81
C SER A 133 9.29 7.89 -5.16
N MET A 134 8.96 6.62 -5.39
CA MET A 134 9.25 5.87 -6.62
C MET A 134 8.03 5.67 -7.53
N GLY A 135 6.83 5.96 -7.02
CA GLY A 135 5.56 5.67 -7.68
C GLY A 135 5.16 6.64 -8.80
N GLY A 136 3.90 6.54 -9.19
CA GLY A 136 3.27 7.40 -10.20
C GLY A 136 1.87 6.90 -10.50
N LEU A 137 1.36 7.08 -11.71
CA LEU A 137 0.00 6.65 -12.07
C LEU A 137 -0.22 5.15 -11.76
N ALA A 138 -1.33 4.84 -11.09
CA ALA A 138 -1.69 3.49 -10.61
C ALA A 138 -0.66 2.79 -9.67
N GLY A 139 0.38 3.49 -9.23
CA GLY A 139 1.40 2.94 -8.32
C GLY A 139 2.52 2.17 -9.00
N PHE A 140 2.69 2.30 -10.32
CA PHE A 140 3.86 1.73 -10.99
C PHE A 140 5.15 2.49 -10.61
N PRO A 141 6.30 1.79 -10.49
CA PRO A 141 7.59 2.38 -10.17
C PRO A 141 8.21 3.07 -11.40
N PHE A 142 7.61 4.16 -11.86
CA PHE A 142 8.02 4.85 -13.10
C PHE A 142 9.42 5.47 -13.02
N VAL A 143 10.00 5.63 -11.83
CA VAL A 143 11.38 6.09 -11.66
C VAL A 143 12.40 5.09 -12.22
N GLY A 144 12.01 3.83 -12.42
CA GLY A 144 12.83 2.79 -13.05
C GLY A 144 14.13 2.48 -12.29
N THR A 145 15.08 1.88 -12.99
CA THR A 145 16.38 1.46 -12.42
C THR A 145 17.23 2.64 -11.98
N VAL A 146 17.16 3.76 -12.69
CA VAL A 146 17.88 4.99 -12.34
C VAL A 146 17.38 5.55 -11.01
N GLY A 147 16.07 5.67 -10.83
CA GLY A 147 15.49 6.12 -9.57
C GLY A 147 15.72 5.17 -8.42
N PHE A 148 15.69 3.85 -8.68
CA PHE A 148 16.05 2.86 -7.67
C PHE A 148 17.53 2.98 -7.24
N GLY A 149 18.43 3.24 -8.20
CA GLY A 149 19.84 3.52 -7.91
C GLY A 149 20.03 4.80 -7.09
N ALA A 150 19.29 5.87 -7.42
CA ALA A 150 19.29 7.10 -6.65
C ALA A 150 18.79 6.87 -5.20
N MET A 151 17.69 6.14 -5.04
CA MET A 151 17.20 5.72 -3.72
C MET A 151 18.27 4.94 -2.94
N ALA A 152 18.93 3.97 -3.58
CA ALA A 152 19.96 3.16 -2.94
C ALA A 152 21.16 4.00 -2.44
N SER A 153 21.52 5.06 -3.18
CA SER A 153 22.57 6.00 -2.75
C SER A 153 22.19 6.89 -1.57
N HIS A 154 20.90 6.94 -1.20
CA HIS A 154 20.39 7.71 -0.06
C HIS A 154 20.17 6.85 1.19
N ILE A 155 20.41 5.54 1.12
CA ILE A 155 20.34 4.67 2.30
C ILE A 155 21.46 5.09 3.27
N PRO A 156 21.16 5.34 4.55
CA PRO A 156 22.17 5.67 5.55
C PRO A 156 23.29 4.62 5.63
N ASP A 157 24.48 5.05 6.00
CA ASP A 157 25.65 4.15 6.11
C ASP A 157 25.36 2.99 7.07
N GLY A 158 25.52 1.75 6.58
CA GLY A 158 25.21 0.54 7.34
C GLY A 158 23.71 0.22 7.47
N GLY A 159 22.84 1.09 6.98
CA GLY A 159 21.39 0.95 7.01
C GLY A 159 20.84 0.03 5.91
N SER A 160 19.51 -0.06 5.87
CA SER A 160 18.74 -0.86 4.90
C SER A 160 17.59 -0.07 4.30
N CYS A 161 17.00 -0.57 3.22
CA CYS A 161 15.80 0.01 2.63
C CYS A 161 14.59 -0.91 2.73
N LEU A 162 13.43 -0.34 3.07
CA LEU A 162 12.11 -0.95 2.91
C LEU A 162 11.41 -0.35 1.68
N VAL A 163 11.04 -1.19 0.73
CA VAL A 163 10.21 -0.78 -0.43
C VAL A 163 8.75 -1.16 -0.19
N VAL A 164 7.87 -0.16 -0.06
CA VAL A 164 6.42 -0.34 0.06
C VAL A 164 5.77 0.01 -1.28
N TYR A 165 5.13 -0.95 -1.93
CA TYR A 165 4.56 -0.73 -3.26
C TYR A 165 3.20 -1.42 -3.43
N GLY A 166 2.39 -0.90 -4.34
CA GLY A 166 1.16 -1.56 -4.74
C GLY A 166 0.15 -0.63 -5.41
N PRO A 167 -0.83 -1.23 -6.13
CA PRO A 167 -2.00 -0.49 -6.60
C PRO A 167 -2.88 -0.09 -5.40
N HIS A 168 -3.88 0.76 -5.66
CA HIS A 168 -4.89 1.10 -4.68
C HIS A 168 -6.28 1.07 -5.29
N VAL A 169 -7.30 0.94 -4.44
CA VAL A 169 -8.71 0.95 -4.82
C VAL A 169 -9.51 1.62 -3.70
N GLY A 170 -10.45 2.47 -4.09
CA GLY A 170 -11.38 3.09 -3.16
C GLY A 170 -12.54 2.15 -2.83
N VAL A 171 -13.04 2.25 -1.61
CA VAL A 171 -14.35 1.72 -1.23
C VAL A 171 -15.09 2.86 -0.54
N ASP A 172 -16.22 3.29 -1.10
CA ASP A 172 -16.99 4.41 -0.55
C ASP A 172 -17.82 3.99 0.67
N SER A 173 -18.47 4.97 1.31
CA SER A 173 -19.32 4.79 2.51
C SER A 173 -20.53 3.86 2.30
N GLN A 174 -20.89 3.57 1.05
CA GLN A 174 -21.96 2.65 0.66
C GLN A 174 -21.42 1.25 0.30
N GLY A 175 -20.10 1.05 0.37
CA GLY A 175 -19.45 -0.21 0.03
C GLY A 175 -19.31 -0.43 -1.49
N VAL A 176 -19.35 0.62 -2.30
CA VAL A 176 -19.05 0.53 -3.73
C VAL A 176 -17.55 0.54 -3.93
N VAL A 177 -17.04 -0.48 -4.62
CA VAL A 177 -15.60 -0.64 -4.92
C VAL A 177 -15.26 0.13 -6.19
N GLY A 178 -14.11 0.79 -6.21
CA GLY A 178 -13.63 1.59 -7.35
C GLY A 178 -13.92 3.08 -7.22
N THR A 179 -14.46 3.53 -6.09
CA THR A 179 -14.77 4.93 -5.78
C THR A 179 -14.52 5.19 -4.29
N THR A 180 -14.29 6.45 -3.93
CA THR A 180 -14.18 6.89 -2.54
C THR A 180 -14.60 8.35 -2.45
N GLU A 181 -15.20 8.75 -1.34
CA GLU A 181 -15.50 10.15 -1.07
C GLU A 181 -14.22 10.99 -1.05
N ARG A 182 -14.29 12.18 -1.65
CA ARG A 182 -13.17 13.12 -1.71
C ARG A 182 -13.54 14.44 -1.07
N ARG A 183 -12.61 15.00 -0.30
CA ARG A 183 -12.80 16.25 0.43
C ARG A 183 -13.25 17.37 -0.51
N GLY A 184 -14.35 18.04 -0.15
CA GLY A 184 -14.88 19.19 -0.89
C GLY A 184 -15.57 18.83 -2.22
N ARG A 185 -15.91 17.55 -2.44
CA ARG A 185 -16.60 17.10 -3.66
C ARG A 185 -17.89 16.36 -3.32
N VAL A 186 -18.96 16.67 -4.06
CA VAL A 186 -20.23 15.92 -3.99
C VAL A 186 -20.05 14.52 -4.59
N ASN A 187 -19.27 14.41 -5.67
CA ASN A 187 -18.93 13.12 -6.30
C ASN A 187 -17.41 12.86 -6.19
N GLY A 188 -17.07 11.76 -5.53
CA GLY A 188 -15.71 11.30 -5.31
C GLY A 188 -14.99 10.79 -6.57
N GLY A 189 -15.75 10.28 -7.55
CA GLY A 189 -15.22 9.73 -8.80
C GLY A 189 -14.37 8.47 -8.61
N ALA A 190 -13.72 8.06 -9.70
CA ALA A 190 -12.97 6.82 -9.78
C ALA A 190 -11.73 6.78 -8.84
N CYS A 191 -11.47 5.61 -8.26
CA CYS A 191 -10.35 5.35 -7.36
C CYS A 191 -9.96 3.86 -7.42
N CYS A 192 -8.84 3.46 -8.03
CA CYS A 192 -7.85 4.26 -8.75
C CYS A 192 -8.35 4.73 -10.13
N GLY A 193 -8.40 6.05 -10.35
CA GLY A 193 -8.83 6.61 -11.63
C GLY A 193 -7.96 6.21 -12.81
N SER A 194 -6.63 6.14 -12.63
CA SER A 194 -5.72 5.70 -13.69
C SER A 194 -5.93 4.24 -14.07
N ALA A 195 -6.07 3.35 -13.09
CA ALA A 195 -6.28 1.92 -13.36
C ALA A 195 -7.64 1.66 -14.04
N ILE A 196 -8.70 2.34 -13.58
CA ILE A 196 -10.04 2.23 -14.17
C ILE A 196 -10.05 2.76 -15.60
N ALA A 197 -9.42 3.90 -15.85
CA ALA A 197 -9.31 4.45 -17.20
C ALA A 197 -8.54 3.53 -18.15
N ALA A 198 -7.44 2.93 -17.68
CA ALA A 198 -6.67 1.97 -18.46
C ALA A 198 -7.43 0.67 -18.75
N TYR A 199 -8.25 0.18 -17.81
CA TYR A 199 -9.09 -1.00 -18.02
C TYR A 199 -10.22 -0.76 -19.04
N GLY A 200 -10.70 0.48 -19.15
CA GLY A 200 -11.77 0.86 -20.08
C GLY A 200 -11.30 1.14 -21.52
N GLN A 201 -10.01 0.99 -21.81
CA GLN A 201 -9.45 1.06 -23.18
C GLN A 201 -9.43 -0.33 -23.83
#